data_AF-A0A661Q9F9-F1
#
_entry.id   AF-A0A661Q9F9-F1
#
_cell.length_a   1.000
_cell.length_b   1.000
_cell.length_c   1.000
_cell.angle_alpha   90.00
_cell.angle_beta   90.00
_cell.angle_gamma   90.00
#
_symmetry.space_group_name_H-M   'P 1'
#
loop_
_entity.id
_entity.type
_entity.pdbx_description
1 polymer ?
#
loop_
_entity_poly.entity_id
_entity_poly.type
_entity_poly.pdbx_seq_one_letter_code
_entity_poly.pdbx_strand_id
1 'polypeptide(L)'
;MSEKEKKIKNLFVIVGQNLSAFDEIYNELNEKYKFSDFDRKIFYAGEMPFEKIIEEMDFLPVFCEKKLVVIKNCENLKKRECEVLEKIIKK
;
A
#
# COMPACT_ATOMS: atom_id res chain seq x y z
N MET A 1 -8.50 24.40 -15.94
CA MET A 1 -7.67 24.36 -14.71
C MET A 1 -6.66 23.25 -14.90
N SER A 2 -5.37 23.59 -14.89
CA SER A 2 -4.25 22.66 -15.11
C SER A 2 -4.37 21.45 -14.16
N GLU A 3 -4.43 20.24 -14.73
CA GLU A 3 -4.22 18.98 -14.02
C GLU A 3 -2.79 18.99 -13.47
N LYS A 4 -2.60 19.60 -12.30
CA LYS A 4 -1.40 19.36 -11.51
C LYS A 4 -1.47 17.90 -11.12
N GLU A 5 -0.71 17.07 -11.84
CA GLU A 5 -0.34 15.71 -11.44
C GLU A 5 -0.05 15.73 -9.94
N LYS A 6 -1.00 15.29 -9.12
CA LYS A 6 -0.77 15.03 -7.71
C LYS A 6 0.20 13.87 -7.70
N LYS A 7 1.50 14.18 -7.69
CA LYS A 7 2.57 13.19 -7.51
C LYS A 7 2.22 12.38 -6.29
N ILE A 8 1.74 11.16 -6.50
CA ILE A 8 1.41 10.25 -5.42
C ILE A 8 2.75 9.85 -4.82
N LYS A 9 3.20 10.58 -3.79
CA LYS A 9 4.34 10.15 -2.96
C LYS A 9 3.87 8.93 -2.18
N ASN A 10 4.03 7.77 -2.80
CA ASN A 10 3.81 6.49 -2.17
C ASN A 10 5.02 6.17 -1.30
N LEU A 11 4.81 6.09 0.01
CA LEU A 11 5.80 5.55 0.94
C LEU A 11 5.56 4.05 1.01
N PHE A 12 6.54 3.29 0.52
CA PHE A 12 6.54 1.83 0.62
C PHE A 12 7.56 1.41 1.67
N VAL A 13 7.12 0.51 2.55
CA VAL A 13 7.97 -0.13 3.55
C VAL A 13 7.79 -1.62 3.40
N ILE A 14 8.89 -2.33 3.19
CA ILE A 14 8.91 -3.80 3.24
C ILE A 14 9.50 -4.17 4.58
N VAL A 15 8.66 -4.73 5.44
CA VAL A 15 9.10 -5.32 6.71
C VAL A 15 9.27 -6.81 6.48
N GLY A 16 10.47 -7.32 6.70
CA GLY A 16 10.77 -8.75 6.60
C GLY A 16 10.15 -9.53 7.77
N GLN A 17 10.96 -10.34 8.45
CA GLN A 17 10.47 -11.17 9.56
C GLN A 17 10.25 -10.42 10.89
N ASN A 18 10.55 -9.12 10.95
CA ASN A 18 10.43 -8.33 12.18
C ASN A 18 9.00 -7.81 12.36
N LEU A 19 8.14 -8.62 12.98
CA LEU A 19 6.74 -8.26 13.25
C LEU A 19 6.60 -7.02 14.13
N SER A 20 7.49 -6.84 15.12
CA SER A 20 7.47 -5.67 16.00
C SER A 20 7.69 -4.37 15.23
N ALA A 21 8.65 -4.37 14.28
CA ALA A 21 8.88 -3.21 13.41
C ALA A 21 7.67 -2.91 12.50
N PHE A 22 6.94 -3.94 12.06
CA PHE A 22 5.69 -3.73 11.32
C PHE A 22 4.64 -3.06 12.19
N ASP A 23 4.43 -3.56 13.41
CA ASP A 23 3.43 -3.01 14.33
C ASP A 23 3.75 -1.57 14.73
N GLU A 24 5.03 -1.26 14.99
CA GLU A 24 5.49 0.12 15.27
C GLU A 24 5.16 1.06 14.12
N ILE A 25 5.59 0.73 12.89
CA ILE A 25 5.36 1.55 11.70
C ILE A 25 3.86 1.70 11.43
N TYR A 26 3.11 0.60 11.55
CA TYR A 26 1.67 0.60 11.34
C TYR A 26 0.96 1.52 12.35
N ASN A 27 1.32 1.44 13.63
CA ASN A 27 0.75 2.26 14.68
C ASN A 27 1.11 3.74 14.49
N GLU A 28 2.37 4.07 14.19
CA GLU A 28 2.80 5.45 13.88
C GLU A 28 2.02 6.04 12.69
N LEU A 29 1.86 5.27 11.61
CA LEU A 29 1.08 5.68 10.44
C LEU A 29 -0.39 5.87 10.80
N ASN A 30 -0.95 4.98 11.60
CA ASN A 30 -2.35 5.06 12.03
C ASN A 30 -2.61 6.26 12.94
N GLU A 31 -1.73 6.56 13.89
CA GLU A 31 -1.86 7.73 14.76
C GLU A 31 -1.75 9.03 13.98
N LYS A 32 -0.83 9.08 13.01
CA LYS A 32 -0.57 10.27 12.19
C LYS A 32 -1.72 10.60 11.24
N TYR A 33 -2.23 9.61 10.51
CA TYR A 33 -3.20 9.83 9.43
C TYR A 33 -4.63 9.43 9.77
N LYS A 34 -4.84 8.72 10.89
CA LYS A 34 -6.16 8.27 11.38
C LYS A 34 -6.96 7.56 10.29
N PHE A 35 -6.36 6.54 9.68
CA PHE A 35 -6.99 5.80 8.59
C PHE A 35 -8.32 5.22 9.03
N SER A 36 -9.37 5.47 8.25
CA SER A 36 -10.65 4.79 8.39
C SER A 36 -10.55 3.35 7.89
N ASP A 37 -11.52 2.50 8.26
CA ASP A 37 -11.62 1.14 7.73
C ASP A 37 -11.83 1.09 6.21
N PHE A 38 -12.34 2.16 5.60
CA PHE A 38 -12.49 2.27 4.15
C PHE A 38 -11.17 2.63 3.45
N ASP A 39 -10.32 3.40 4.13
CA ASP A 39 -9.04 3.88 3.62
C ASP A 39 -7.89 2.91 3.93
N ARG A 40 -8.16 1.85 4.69
CA ARG A 40 -7.23 0.77 4.99
C ARG A 40 -7.63 -0.50 4.23
N LYS A 41 -6.67 -1.11 3.53
CA LYS A 41 -6.85 -2.41 2.90
C LYS A 41 -5.70 -3.34 3.27
N ILE A 42 -6.04 -4.58 3.61
CA ILE A 42 -5.09 -5.65 3.88
C ILE A 42 -5.33 -6.75 2.84
N PHE A 43 -4.26 -7.13 2.15
CA PHE A 43 -4.26 -8.18 1.13
C PHE A 43 -3.23 -9.24 1.49
N TYR A 44 -3.47 -10.47 1.05
CA TYR A 44 -2.52 -11.58 1.19
C TYR A 44 -2.04 -11.98 -0.21
N ALA A 45 -0.74 -11.84 -0.46
CA ALA A 45 -0.17 -12.21 -1.75
C ALA A 45 -0.31 -13.72 -1.98
N GLY A 46 -0.71 -14.09 -3.20
CA GLY A 46 -1.00 -15.47 -3.59
C GLY A 46 -2.46 -15.91 -3.38
N GLU A 47 -3.24 -15.22 -2.54
CA GLU A 47 -4.66 -15.56 -2.29
C GLU A 47 -5.63 -14.82 -3.20
N MET A 48 -5.19 -13.74 -3.83
CA MET A 48 -6.00 -12.96 -4.76
C MET A 48 -5.20 -12.51 -5.99
N PRO A 49 -5.88 -12.26 -7.13
CA PRO A 49 -5.23 -11.69 -8.30
C PRO A 49 -4.55 -10.37 -7.96
N PHE A 50 -3.28 -10.24 -8.35
CA PHE A 50 -2.48 -9.05 -8.08
C PHE A 50 -3.07 -7.79 -8.74
N GLU A 51 -3.74 -7.95 -9.88
CA GLU A 51 -4.42 -6.87 -10.60
C GLU A 51 -5.48 -6.19 -9.72
N LYS A 52 -6.20 -6.95 -8.90
CA LYS A 52 -7.19 -6.40 -7.96
C LYS A 52 -6.54 -5.58 -6.85
N ILE A 53 -5.33 -5.95 -6.42
CA ILE A 53 -4.57 -5.19 -5.43
C ILE A 53 -4.17 -3.83 -6.03
N ILE A 54 -3.72 -3.83 -7.29
CA ILE A 54 -3.34 -2.60 -8.00
C ILE A 54 -4.55 -1.70 -8.25
N GLU A 55 -5.66 -2.25 -8.73
CA GLU A 55 -6.92 -1.50 -8.88
C GLU A 55 -7.33 -0.85 -7.56
N GLU A 56 -7.18 -1.58 -6.44
CA GLU A 56 -7.43 -1.02 -5.12
C GLU A 56 -6.50 0.14 -4.78
N MET A 57 -5.21 0.06 -5.12
CA MET A 57 -4.25 1.14 -4.87
C MET A 57 -4.55 2.42 -5.65
N ASP A 58 -5.25 2.33 -6.79
CA ASP A 58 -5.60 3.49 -7.62
C ASP A 58 -6.82 4.27 -7.09
N PHE A 59 -7.62 3.70 -6.18
CA PHE A 59 -8.73 4.44 -5.58
C PHE A 59 -8.23 5.50 -4.59
N LEU A 60 -8.82 6.70 -4.71
CA LEU A 60 -8.59 7.79 -3.77
C LEU A 60 -9.12 7.43 -2.38
N PRO A 61 -8.43 7.85 -1.31
CA PRO A 61 -8.99 7.74 0.04
C PRO A 61 -10.26 8.59 0.17
N VAL A 62 -11.22 8.09 0.93
CA VAL A 62 -12.57 8.63 1.11
C VAL A 62 -12.66 9.53 2.34
N PHE A 63 -12.07 9.11 3.47
CA PHE A 63 -12.26 9.80 4.76
C PHE A 63 -10.97 10.40 5.34
N CYS A 64 -9.81 10.10 4.76
CA CYS A 64 -8.53 10.67 5.20
C CYS A 64 -7.63 11.08 4.03
N GLU A 65 -6.49 11.69 4.34
CA GLU A 65 -5.59 12.26 3.33
C GLU A 65 -4.81 11.20 2.53
N LYS A 66 -4.76 9.96 3.02
CA LYS A 66 -3.91 8.88 2.52
C LYS A 66 -4.65 7.55 2.56
N LYS A 67 -4.36 6.65 1.62
CA LYS A 67 -4.80 5.24 1.68
C LYS A 67 -3.65 4.41 2.25
N LEU A 68 -3.96 3.49 3.17
CA LEU A 68 -3.02 2.51 3.68
C LEU A 68 -3.31 1.15 3.04
N VAL A 69 -2.35 0.64 2.29
CA VAL A 69 -2.42 -0.70 1.70
C VAL A 69 -1.32 -1.55 2.32
N VAL A 70 -1.73 -2.67 2.93
CA VAL A 70 -0.83 -3.66 3.50
C VAL A 70 -0.93 -4.92 2.65
N ILE A 71 0.20 -5.39 2.13
CA ILE A 71 0.30 -6.68 1.45
C ILE A 71 1.08 -7.60 2.37
N LYS A 72 0.46 -8.70 2.80
CA LYS A 72 1.06 -9.75 3.62
C LYS A 72 1.53 -10.90 2.73
N ASN A 73 2.44 -11.72 3.27
CA ASN A 73 3.02 -12.88 2.59
C ASN A 73 3.68 -12.53 1.25
N CYS A 74 4.39 -11.39 1.20
CA CYS A 74 5.00 -10.84 -0.01
C CYS A 74 5.97 -11.81 -0.71
N GLU A 75 6.49 -12.82 -0.01
CA GLU A 75 7.26 -13.92 -0.58
C GLU A 75 6.50 -14.72 -1.66
N ASN A 76 5.17 -14.67 -1.66
CA ASN A 76 4.32 -15.30 -2.67
C ASN A 76 4.15 -14.45 -3.94
N LEU A 77 4.66 -13.21 -3.97
CA LEU A 77 4.60 -12.38 -5.16
C LEU A 77 5.50 -12.94 -6.25
N LYS A 78 4.97 -13.01 -7.48
CA LYS A 78 5.73 -13.41 -8.66
C LYS A 78 6.67 -12.28 -9.07
N LYS A 79 7.76 -12.65 -9.75
CA LYS A 79 8.72 -11.67 -10.33
C LYS A 79 8.02 -10.54 -11.10
N ARG A 80 7.06 -10.85 -11.95
CA ARG A 80 6.31 -9.86 -12.74
C ARG A 80 5.50 -8.90 -11.86
N GLU A 81 4.96 -9.36 -10.74
CA GLU A 81 4.17 -8.56 -9.80
C GLU A 81 5.10 -7.60 -9.03
N CYS A 82 6.28 -8.08 -8.61
CA CYS A 82 7.32 -7.24 -8.02
C CYS A 82 7.82 -6.15 -8.98
N GLU A 83 8.01 -6.47 -10.27
CA GLU A 83 8.40 -5.48 -11.30
C GLU A 83 7.33 -4.38 -11.48
N VAL A 84 6.05 -4.71 -11.28
CA VAL A 84 4.96 -3.71 -11.31
C VAL A 84 5.01 -2.82 -10.08
N LEU A 85 5.15 -3.39 -8.87
CA LEU A 85 5.31 -2.62 -7.64
C LEU A 85 6.51 -1.66 -7.71
N GLU A 86 7.64 -2.13 -8.24
CA GLU A 86 8.84 -1.31 -8.40
C GLU A 86 8.58 -0.06 -9.27
N LYS A 87 7.81 -0.20 -10.35
CA LYS A 87 7.41 0.93 -11.20
C LYS A 87 6.50 1.92 -10.47
N ILE A 88 5.63 1.43 -9.59
CA ILE A 88 4.73 2.28 -8.78
C ILE A 88 5.52 3.02 -7.70
N ILE A 89 6.54 2.39 -7.10
CA ILE A 89 7.43 3.00 -6.10
C ILE A 89 8.30 4.11 -6.72
N LYS A 90 8.79 3.90 -7.95
CA LYS A 90 9.72 4.81 -8.61
C LYS A 90 9.07 5.99 -9.36
N LYS A 91 7.74 6.00 -9.50
CA LYS A 91 6.98 7.11 -10.10
C LYS A 91 6.88 8.31 -9.15
#